data_AF-A0AA95KTV4-F1
#
_entry.id   AF-A0AA95KTV4-F1
#
_cell.length_a   1.000
_cell.length_b   1.000
_cell.length_c   1.000
_cell.angle_alpha   90.00
_cell.angle_beta   90.00
_cell.angle_gamma   90.00
#
_symmetry.space_group_name_H-M   'P 1'
#
loop_
_entity.id
_entity.type
_entity.pdbx_description
1 polymer ?
#
loop_
_entity_poly.entity_id
_entity_poly.type
_entity_poly.pdbx_seq_one_letter_code
_entity_poly.pdbx_strand_id
1 'polypeptide(L)' 'MFVVHFFENRNELLNQLRQQVPSVGEDLRIKGRKGKVTSVLAVNEKTYHVHLALESKQKPTVAADPGKKKKR' A
#
# COMPACT_ATOMS: atom_id res chain seq x y z
N MET A 1 22.00 5.93 -3.88
CA MET A 1 20.99 5.00 -4.42
C MET A 1 20.77 3.90 -3.39
N PHE A 2 19.52 3.65 -3.00
CA PHE A 2 19.12 2.84 -1.84
C PHE A 2 18.14 1.75 -2.28
N VAL A 3 18.32 0.54 -1.76
CA VAL A 3 17.36 -0.56 -1.92
C VAL A 3 16.25 -0.36 -0.90
N VAL A 4 15.04 -0.11 -1.38
CA VAL A 4 13.88 0.18 -0.54
C VAL A 4 12.86 -0.94 -0.68
N HIS A 5 12.66 -1.65 0.43
CA HIS A 5 11.63 -2.68 0.57
C HIS A 5 10.40 -2.06 1.22
N PHE A 6 9.28 -2.09 0.51
CA PHE A 6 7.99 -1.58 0.99
C PHE A 6 7.16 -2.69 1.60
N PHE A 7 6.73 -2.50 2.84
CA PHE A 7 5.93 -3.45 3.61
C PHE A 7 4.57 -2.86 3.97
N GLU A 8 3.57 -3.71 4.00
CA GLU A 8 2.30 -3.45 4.69
C GLU A 8 2.07 -4.60 5.68
N ASN A 9 1.95 -4.28 6.96
CA ASN A 9 1.98 -5.24 8.06
C ASN A 9 3.26 -6.11 8.03
N ARG A 10 3.14 -7.38 7.61
CA ARG A 10 4.25 -8.35 7.47
C ARG A 10 4.50 -8.78 6.03
N ASN A 11 3.79 -8.18 5.07
CA ASN A 11 3.87 -8.55 3.66
C ASN A 11 4.73 -7.55 2.90
N GLU A 12 5.75 -8.05 2.20
CA GLU A 12 6.53 -7.26 1.27
C GLU A 12 5.70 -7.00 0.00
N LEU A 13 5.47 -5.73 -0.30
CA LEU A 13 4.65 -5.30 -1.42
C LEU A 13 5.50 -5.07 -2.67
N LEU A 14 6.63 -4.40 -2.52
CA LEU A 14 7.50 -3.96 -3.62
C LEU A 14 8.91 -3.80 -3.09
N ASN A 15 9.89 -4.28 -3.86
CA ASN A 15 11.28 -3.91 -3.70
C ASN A 15 11.70 -3.06 -4.89
N GLN A 16 12.31 -1.91 -4.65
CA GLN A 16 12.89 -1.12 -5.74
C GLN A 16 14.13 -0.36 -5.29
N LEU A 17 15.00 -0.09 -6.26
CA LEU A 17 16.14 0.79 -6.10
C LEU A 17 15.69 2.25 -6.29
N ARG A 18 15.88 3.09 -5.27
CA ARG A 18 15.53 4.52 -5.30
C ARG A 18 16.74 5.42 -5.13
N GLN A 19 16.64 6.66 -5.60
CA GLN A 19 17.66 7.68 -5.31
C GLN A 19 17.57 8.20 -3.87
N GLN A 20 16.35 8.26 -3.33
CA GLN A 20 16.04 8.74 -1.98
C GLN A 20 15.15 7.76 -1.22
N VAL A 21 15.31 7.72 0.10
CA VAL A 21 14.44 6.97 1.01
C VAL A 21 13.23 7.84 1.35
N PRO A 22 12.00 7.31 1.28
CA PRO A 22 10.81 8.05 1.68
C PRO A 22 10.82 8.48 3.14
N SER A 23 10.13 9.57 3.46
CA SER A 23 10.00 10.08 4.82
C SER A 23 8.74 9.58 5.52
N VAL A 24 8.76 9.51 6.85
CA VAL A 24 7.56 9.19 7.63
C VAL A 24 6.48 10.24 7.39
N GLY A 25 5.26 9.78 7.10
CA GLY A 25 4.12 10.64 6.78
C GLY A 25 4.01 11.04 5.30
N GLU A 26 4.96 10.64 4.44
CA GLU A 26 4.89 10.89 3.00
C GLU A 26 3.77 10.05 2.35
N ASP A 27 3.00 10.68 1.46
CA ASP A 27 1.98 10.01 0.66
C ASP A 27 2.61 9.42 -0.60
N LEU A 28 2.44 8.11 -0.77
CA LEU A 28 3.00 7.35 -1.88
C LEU A 28 1.95 6.48 -2.55
N ARG A 29 2.18 6.15 -3.81
CA ARG A 29 1.38 5.20 -4.55
C ARG A 29 2.19 3.93 -4.82
N ILE A 30 1.86 2.83 -4.13
CA ILE A 30 2.51 1.54 -4.32
C ILE A 30 1.56 0.60 -5.07
N LYS A 31 2.00 0.06 -6.20
CA LYS A 31 1.23 -0.86 -7.06
C LYS A 31 -0.20 -0.35 -7.35
N GLY A 32 -0.31 0.93 -7.69
CA GLY A 32 -1.58 1.57 -8.05
C GLY A 32 -2.48 1.94 -6.87
N ARG A 33 -2.14 1.59 -5.63
CA ARG A 33 -2.88 1.95 -4.40
C ARG A 33 -2.21 3.13 -3.70
N LYS A 34 -3.01 4.08 -3.22
CA LYS A 34 -2.51 5.16 -2.36
C LYS A 34 -2.20 4.61 -0.97
N GLY A 35 -1.20 5.16 -0.32
CA GLY A 35 -0.88 4.87 1.06
C GLY A 35 0.08 5.88 1.64
N LYS A 36 0.26 5.80 2.95
CA LYS A 36 1.08 6.72 3.72
C LYS A 36 2.19 5.96 4.43
N VAL A 37 3.40 6.53 4.44
CA VAL A 37 4.54 5.98 5.19
C VAL A 37 4.29 6.10 6.68
N THR A 38 4.35 4.98 7.38
CA THR A 38 4.17 4.91 8.84
C THR A 38 5.49 4.76 9.58
N SER A 39 6.46 4.04 9.01
CA SER A 39 7.77 3.83 9.63
C SER A 39 8.84 3.56 8.57
N VAL A 40 10.07 3.94 8.88
CA VAL A 40 11.26 3.72 8.05
C VAL A 40 12.34 3.13 8.94
N LEU A 41 12.81 1.94 8.59
CA LEU A 41 13.84 1.19 9.31
C LEU A 41 15.06 1.04 8.42
N ALA A 42 16.22 1.48 8.90
CA ALA A 42 17.49 1.20 8.25
C ALA A 42 17.94 -0.21 8.64
N VAL A 43 18.08 -1.10 7.66
CA VAL A 43 18.54 -2.49 7.89
C VAL A 43 20.05 -2.56 7.72
N ASN A 44 20.55 -1.96 6.63
CA ASN A 44 21.97 -1.85 6.30
C ASN A 44 22.26 -0.42 5.81
N GLU A 45 23.52 -0.11 5.50
CA GLU A 45 23.92 1.21 4.99
C GLU A 45 23.13 1.68 3.75
N LYS A 46 22.75 0.74 2.87
CA LYS A 46 22.06 1.04 1.61
C LYS A 46 20.66 0.42 1.51
N THR A 47 20.19 -0.28 2.54
CA THR A 47 18.94 -1.04 2.50
C THR A 47 17.98 -0.56 3.58
N TYR A 48 16.76 -0.21 3.17
CA TYR A 48 15.73 0.33 4.04
C TYR A 48 14.44 -0.46 3.91
N HIS A 49 13.81 -0.73 5.05
CA HIS A 49 12.46 -1.27 5.14
C HIS A 49 11.50 -0.13 5.46
N VAL A 50 10.54 0.10 4.57
CA VAL A 50 9.56 1.18 4.66
C VAL A 50 8.19 0.56 4.87
N HIS A 51 7.58 0.82 6.02
CA HIS A 51 6.23 0.39 6.32
C HIS A 51 5.23 1.45 5.88
N LEU A 52 4.15 0.97 5.26
CA LEU A 52 3.09 1.78 4.69
C LEU A 52 1.74 1.28 5.19
N ALA A 53 0.80 2.20 5.36
CA ALA A 53 -0.62 1.89 5.44
C ALA A 53 -1.27 2.20 4.09
N LEU A 54 -1.77 1.18 3.37
CA LEU A 54 -2.50 1.39 2.13
C LEU A 54 -3.98 1.59 2.38
N GLU A 55 -4.62 2.39 1.54
CA GLU A 55 -6.08 2.47 1.51
C GLU A 55 -6.67 1.12 1.10
N SER A 56 -7.73 0.69 1.80
CA SER A 56 -8.43 -0.55 1.50
C SER A 56 -9.00 -0.46 0.06
N LYS A 57 -8.80 -1.53 -0.72
CA LYS A 57 -9.56 -1.66 -1.97
C LYS A 57 -11.01 -1.83 -1.58
N GLN A 58 -11.85 -0.83 -1.86
CA GLN A 58 -13.29 -1.02 -1.83
C GLN A 58 -13.59 -2.17 -2.78
N LYS A 59 -13.97 -3.32 -2.22
CA LYS A 59 -14.60 -4.36 -3.04
C LYS A 59 -15.82 -3.69 -3.65
N PRO A 60 -16.05 -3.79 -4.97
CA PRO A 60 -17.33 -3.38 -5.50
C PRO A 60 -18.36 -4.21 -4.75
N THR A 61 -19.08 -3.57 -3.83
CA THR A 61 -20.30 -4.13 -3.26
C THR A 61 -21.20 -4.28 -4.46
N VAL A 62 -21.35 -5.51 -4.94
CA VAL A 62 -22.47 -5.87 -5.80
C VAL A 62 -23.68 -5.37 -5.04
N ALA A 63 -24.25 -4.26 -5.52
CA ALA A 63 -25.48 -3.74 -4.96
C ALA A 63 -26.46 -4.90 -4.98
N ALA A 64 -26.84 -5.38 -3.79
CA ALA A 64 -27.97 -6.28 -3.67
C ALA A 64 -29.16 -5.48 -4.20
N ASP A 65 -29.58 -5.78 -5.42
CA ASP A 65 -30.73 -5.17 -6.08
C ASP A 65 -31.99 -5.58 -5.31
N PRO A 66 -32.58 -4.72 -4.46
CA PRO A 66 -33.78 -5.06 -3.72
C PRO A 66 -34.95 -4.52 -4.53
N GLY A 67 -35.21 -5.11 -5.70
CA GLY A 67 -35.98 -4.43 -6.75
C GLY A 67 -36.80 -5.30 -7.70
N LYS A 68 -37.85 -5.97 -7.18
CA LYS A 68 -39.19 -6.14 -7.84
C LYS A 68 -39.20 -6.78 -9.26
N LYS A 69 -39.84 -7.92 -9.55
CA LYS A 69 -41.20 -8.38 -9.21
C LYS A 69 -41.31 -9.90 -9.41
N LYS A 70 -41.88 -10.59 -8.43
CA LYS A 70 -42.48 -11.91 -8.58
C LYS A 70 -43.66 -11.79 -9.57
N LYS A 71 -43.54 -12.35 -10.78
CA LYS A 71 -44.72 -12.61 -11.62
C LYS A 71 -45.36 -13.91 -11.13
N ARG A 72 -46.65 -13.79 -10.82
CA ARG A 72 -47.55 -14.81 -10.32
C ARG A 72 -48.08 -15.65 -11.50
#